data_AF-A0A1F1Z388-F1
#
_entry.id   AF-A0A1F1Z388-F1
#
_cell.length_a   1.000
_cell.length_b   1.000
_cell.length_c   1.000
_cell.angle_alpha   90.00
_cell.angle_beta   90.00
_cell.angle_gamma   90.00
#
_symmetry.space_group_name_H-M   'P 1'
#
loop_
_entity.id
_entity.type
_entity.pdbx_description
1 polymer ?
#
loop_
_entity_poly.entity_id
_entity_poly.type
_entity_poly.pdbx_seq_one_letter_code
_entity_poly.pdbx_strand_id
1 'polypeptide(L)'
;MDLATYRGARLTMPVRTAVDIARLHGVRHGVVAMDGLMHGIPRGNRREVRAALQSVIKRLSGKGGIARARQAFELSSVVSDSPFESLFRVILAEHGITAQEQMWVGDYRVDLLWGNLIIEIDGYLKYADVSHEVIMRQLARENWLKERGYEVIRIFPADILKDEAACIQRVKGAKLLAEARSVPHTPASTYREW
;
A
#
# COMPACT_ATOMS: atom_id res chain seq x y z
N MET A 1 16.92 17.24 14.34
CA MET A 1 18.06 17.47 13.44
C MET A 1 17.86 16.58 12.21
N ASP A 2 17.96 17.09 10.98
CA ASP A 2 17.60 16.36 9.75
C ASP A 2 18.78 15.99 8.85
N LEU A 3 19.98 16.29 9.34
CA LEU A 3 21.24 15.90 8.75
C LEU A 3 22.06 15.13 9.78
N ALA A 4 22.90 14.23 9.30
CA ALA A 4 23.94 13.54 10.05
C ALA A 4 25.28 13.71 9.34
N THR A 5 26.38 13.44 10.05
CA THR A 5 27.73 13.43 9.46
C THR A 5 28.32 12.04 9.58
N TYR A 6 28.80 11.47 8.48
CA TYR A 6 29.50 10.19 8.47
C TYR A 6 30.79 10.33 7.66
N ARG A 7 31.94 10.07 8.30
CA ARG A 7 33.28 10.22 7.70
C ARG A 7 33.49 11.58 6.99
N GLY A 8 32.99 12.67 7.59
CA GLY A 8 33.11 14.03 7.04
C GLY A 8 32.07 14.38 5.96
N ALA A 9 31.29 13.43 5.46
CA ALA A 9 30.20 13.69 4.53
C ALA A 9 28.88 14.01 5.27
N ARG A 10 28.15 15.03 4.81
CA ARG A 10 26.80 15.34 5.30
C ARG A 10 25.79 14.42 4.63
N LEU A 11 24.97 13.76 5.43
CA LEU A 11 23.89 12.86 5.01
C LEU A 11 22.54 13.41 5.49
N THR A 12 21.47 13.05 4.80
CA THR A 12 20.11 13.28 5.28
C THR A 12 19.67 12.16 6.20
N MET A 13 18.92 12.49 7.26
CA MET A 13 18.25 11.49 8.09
C MET A 13 17.11 10.82 7.29
N PRO A 14 16.69 9.57 7.59
CA PRO A 14 15.68 8.85 6.80
C PRO A 14 14.39 9.63 6.52
N VAL A 15 13.87 10.32 7.55
CA VAL A 15 12.68 11.19 7.42
C VAL A 15 12.90 12.32 6.42
N ARG A 16 14.09 12.92 6.43
CA ARG A 16 14.45 13.97 5.47
C ARG A 16 14.63 13.42 4.06
N THR A 17 15.24 12.25 3.94
CA THR A 17 15.37 11.54 2.66
C THR A 17 14.00 11.27 2.05
N ALA A 18 13.03 10.75 2.81
CA ALA A 18 11.67 10.51 2.30
C ALA A 18 10.96 11.80 1.83
N VAL A 19 11.11 12.89 2.58
CA VAL A 19 10.57 14.20 2.17
C VAL A 19 11.25 14.72 0.91
N ASP A 20 12.57 14.59 0.80
CA ASP A 20 13.29 15.02 -0.41
C ASP A 20 12.95 14.14 -1.61
N ILE A 21 12.73 12.83 -1.43
CA ILE A 21 12.21 11.94 -2.48
C ILE A 21 10.87 12.48 -2.99
N ALA A 22 9.94 12.82 -2.10
CA ALA A 22 8.65 13.37 -2.52
C ALA A 22 8.79 14.71 -3.28
N ARG A 23 9.69 15.59 -2.82
CA ARG A 23 9.92 16.90 -3.43
C ARG A 23 10.52 16.81 -4.82
N LEU A 24 11.50 15.92 -4.98
CA LEU A 24 12.36 15.85 -6.16
C LEU A 24 11.88 14.81 -7.19
N HIS A 25 11.27 13.72 -6.74
CA HIS A 25 10.87 12.57 -7.58
C HIS A 25 9.34 12.36 -7.66
N GLY A 26 8.55 13.20 -6.98
CA GLY A 26 7.10 13.21 -7.11
C GLY A 26 6.35 12.48 -6.02
N VAL A 27 5.02 12.60 -6.06
CA VAL A 27 4.10 12.20 -4.99
C VAL A 27 4.14 10.70 -4.75
N ARG A 28 4.02 9.87 -5.81
CA ARG A 28 4.02 8.41 -5.70
C ARG A 28 5.29 7.87 -5.02
N HIS A 29 6.47 8.31 -5.46
CA HIS A 29 7.75 7.96 -4.82
C HIS A 29 7.82 8.43 -3.36
N GLY A 30 7.29 9.62 -3.10
CA GLY A 30 7.18 10.17 -1.76
C GLY A 30 6.35 9.29 -0.82
N VAL A 31 5.17 8.85 -1.25
CA VAL A 31 4.30 7.97 -0.46
C VAL A 31 5.01 6.67 -0.14
N VAL A 32 5.57 6.00 -1.14
CA VAL A 32 6.32 4.75 -0.96
C VAL A 32 7.46 4.93 0.06
N ALA A 33 8.22 6.02 -0.05
CA ALA A 33 9.31 6.30 0.89
C ALA A 33 8.81 6.61 2.31
N MET A 34 7.69 7.33 2.45
CA MET A 34 7.12 7.68 3.75
C MET A 34 6.49 6.47 4.46
N ASP A 35 5.73 5.65 3.74
CA ASP A 35 5.15 4.41 4.24
C ASP A 35 6.26 3.43 4.66
N GLY A 36 7.32 3.34 3.86
CA GLY A 36 8.49 2.51 4.15
C GLY A 36 9.21 2.85 5.46
N LEU A 37 9.14 4.10 5.93
CA LEU A 37 9.69 4.47 7.25
C LEU A 37 8.94 3.81 8.41
N MET A 38 7.70 3.37 8.19
CA MET A 38 6.85 2.76 9.20
C MET A 38 6.89 1.23 9.16
N HIS A 39 7.54 0.65 8.14
CA HIS A 39 7.74 -0.79 8.01
C HIS A 39 8.58 -1.34 9.18
N GLY A 40 8.17 -2.48 9.75
CA GLY A 40 8.82 -3.08 10.92
C GLY A 40 8.65 -2.32 12.24
N ILE A 41 8.05 -1.12 12.23
CA ILE A 41 7.80 -0.34 13.45
C ILE A 41 6.46 -0.76 14.06
N PRO A 42 6.38 -1.05 15.39
CA PRO A 42 5.12 -1.30 16.08
C PRO A 42 4.11 -0.16 15.89
N ARG A 43 2.82 -0.50 15.71
CA ARG A 43 1.77 0.48 15.37
C ARG A 43 1.74 1.69 16.31
N GLY A 44 1.96 1.50 17.61
CA GLY A 44 2.00 2.59 18.61
C GLY A 44 3.08 3.64 18.34
N ASN A 45 4.19 3.25 17.70
CA ASN A 45 5.35 4.11 17.48
C ASN A 45 5.32 4.80 16.11
N ARG A 46 4.43 4.35 15.19
CA ARG A 46 4.28 4.95 13.84
C ARG A 46 3.85 6.43 13.91
N ARG A 47 3.15 6.84 14.97
CA ARG A 47 2.74 8.23 15.20
C ARG A 47 3.94 9.18 15.32
N GLU A 48 5.03 8.73 15.94
CA GLU A 48 6.25 9.52 16.10
C GLU A 48 6.94 9.77 14.76
N VAL A 49 6.99 8.74 13.91
CA VAL A 49 7.52 8.84 12.53
C VAL A 49 6.68 9.85 11.72
N ARG A 50 5.35 9.76 11.82
CA ARG A 50 4.43 10.69 11.14
C ARG A 50 4.62 12.13 11.62
N ALA A 51 4.79 12.35 12.93
CA ALA A 51 5.08 13.67 13.48
C ALA A 51 6.45 14.21 13.01
N ALA A 52 7.46 13.34 12.91
CA ALA A 52 8.78 13.71 12.38
C ALA A 52 8.70 14.13 10.90
N LEU A 53 7.95 13.39 10.07
CA LEU A 53 7.69 13.77 8.67
C LEU A 53 7.05 15.15 8.58
N GLN A 54 5.99 15.39 9.36
CA GLN A 54 5.29 16.68 9.39
C GLN A 54 6.23 17.84 9.79
N SER A 55 7.09 17.62 10.79
CA SER A 55 8.09 18.60 11.25
C SER A 55 9.11 18.94 10.16
N VAL A 56 9.62 17.94 9.44
CA VAL A 56 10.54 18.15 8.31
C VAL A 56 9.84 18.93 7.19
N ILE A 57 8.61 18.55 6.81
CA ILE A 57 7.83 19.25 5.78
C ILE A 57 7.61 20.72 6.16
N LYS A 58 7.28 21.01 7.43
CA LYS A 58 7.13 22.38 7.93
C LYS A 58 8.42 23.17 7.83
N ARG A 59 9.56 22.59 8.23
CA ARG A 59 10.87 23.26 8.16
C ARG A 59 11.31 23.57 6.73
N LEU A 60 10.94 22.73 5.76
CA LEU A 60 11.25 22.92 4.34
C LEU A 60 10.21 23.76 3.60
N SER A 61 9.32 24.46 4.32
CA SER A 61 8.37 25.38 3.70
C SER A 61 9.08 26.43 2.83
N GLY A 62 8.48 26.78 1.70
CA GLY A 62 9.06 27.68 0.70
C GLY A 62 10.14 27.06 -0.19
N LYS A 63 10.58 25.83 0.07
CA LYS A 63 11.49 25.13 -0.85
C LYS A 63 10.73 24.52 -2.04
N GLY A 64 11.38 24.50 -3.21
CA GLY A 64 10.83 23.87 -4.41
C GLY A 64 10.37 22.44 -4.17
N GLY A 65 9.23 22.08 -4.74
CA GLY A 65 8.63 20.75 -4.63
C GLY A 65 7.92 20.44 -3.30
N ILE A 66 7.89 21.36 -2.32
CA ILE A 66 7.30 21.08 -1.00
C ILE A 66 5.80 20.74 -1.05
N ALA A 67 5.06 21.27 -2.03
CA ALA A 67 3.66 20.91 -2.24
C ALA A 67 3.48 19.40 -2.52
N ARG A 68 4.38 18.79 -3.29
CA ARG A 68 4.37 17.35 -3.56
C ARG A 68 4.62 16.53 -2.30
N ALA A 69 5.51 17.00 -1.42
CA ALA A 69 5.75 16.34 -0.13
C ALA A 69 4.55 16.43 0.81
N ARG A 70 3.83 17.55 0.83
CA ARG A 70 2.57 17.67 1.58
C ARG A 70 1.53 16.68 1.06
N GLN A 71 1.35 16.64 -0.26
CA GLN A 71 0.42 15.69 -0.89
C GLN A 71 0.81 14.23 -0.60
N ALA A 72 2.09 13.88 -0.72
CA ALA A 72 2.58 12.55 -0.37
C ALA A 72 2.33 12.19 1.10
N PHE A 73 2.50 13.15 2.01
CA PHE A 73 2.22 12.94 3.43
C PHE A 73 0.73 12.70 3.72
N GLU A 74 -0.17 13.43 3.06
CA GLU A 74 -1.62 13.19 3.18
C GLU A 74 -2.03 11.84 2.60
N LEU A 75 -1.37 11.40 1.54
CA LEU A 75 -1.58 10.07 0.94
C LEU A 75 -0.80 8.95 1.63
N SER A 76 0.04 9.23 2.63
CA SER A 76 0.84 8.18 3.30
C SER A 76 -0.03 7.31 4.21
N SER A 77 0.23 6.01 4.19
CA SER A 77 -0.43 5.02 5.02
C SER A 77 0.46 4.60 6.17
N VAL A 78 -0.19 4.33 7.31
CA VAL A 78 0.48 3.75 8.47
C VAL A 78 0.33 2.25 8.53
N VAL A 79 -0.35 1.59 7.58
CA VAL A 79 -0.63 0.15 7.61
C VAL A 79 -0.08 -0.64 6.43
N SER A 80 0.31 0.01 5.33
CA SER A 80 0.89 -0.66 4.16
C SER A 80 2.09 -1.55 4.54
N ASP A 81 2.13 -2.77 3.97
CA ASP A 81 3.13 -3.78 4.31
C ASP A 81 4.22 -3.91 3.22
N SER A 82 4.02 -3.31 2.05
CA SER A 82 5.01 -3.33 0.97
C SER A 82 5.02 -2.06 0.10
N PRO A 83 6.17 -1.73 -0.54
CA PRO A 83 6.27 -0.59 -1.46
C PRO A 83 5.26 -0.60 -2.61
N PHE A 84 4.92 -1.78 -3.12
CA PHE A 84 3.98 -1.89 -4.25
C PHE A 84 2.52 -1.77 -3.81
N GLU A 85 2.16 -2.14 -2.58
CA GLU A 85 0.86 -1.80 -1.99
C GLU A 85 0.69 -0.28 -1.89
N SER A 86 1.69 0.43 -1.31
CA SER A 86 1.69 1.89 -1.24
C SER A 86 1.54 2.53 -2.61
N LEU A 87 2.32 2.07 -3.59
CA LEU A 87 2.28 2.59 -4.96
C LEU A 87 0.89 2.37 -5.59
N PHE A 88 0.38 1.13 -5.56
CA PHE A 88 -0.87 0.80 -6.22
C PHE A 88 -2.07 1.49 -5.55
N ARG A 89 -2.05 1.65 -4.23
CA ARG A 89 -3.06 2.44 -3.52
C ARG A 89 -3.11 3.90 -3.99
N VAL A 90 -1.96 4.53 -4.20
CA VAL A 90 -1.92 5.91 -4.73
C VAL A 90 -2.44 5.95 -6.16
N ILE A 91 -2.08 4.98 -7.00
CA ILE A 91 -2.59 4.85 -8.37
C ILE A 91 -4.12 4.72 -8.35
N LEU A 92 -4.69 3.89 -7.47
CA LEU A 92 -6.13 3.76 -7.30
C LEU A 92 -6.78 5.08 -6.90
N ALA A 93 -6.21 5.80 -5.92
CA ALA A 93 -6.72 7.09 -5.48
C ALA A 93 -6.73 8.15 -6.59
N GLU A 94 -5.69 8.18 -7.43
CA GLU A 94 -5.62 9.06 -8.61
C GLU A 94 -6.72 8.75 -9.65
N HIS A 95 -7.26 7.54 -9.65
CA HIS A 95 -8.40 7.12 -10.47
C HIS A 95 -9.74 7.21 -9.74
N GLY A 96 -9.79 7.89 -8.58
CA GLY A 96 -11.01 8.08 -7.79
C GLY A 96 -11.45 6.83 -7.00
N ILE A 97 -10.56 5.85 -6.83
CA ILE A 97 -10.84 4.60 -6.13
C ILE A 97 -10.20 4.65 -4.74
N THR A 98 -11.05 4.68 -3.70
CA THR A 98 -10.61 4.61 -2.30
C THR A 98 -10.76 3.18 -1.79
N ALA A 99 -9.64 2.46 -1.72
CA ALA A 99 -9.59 1.12 -1.13
C ALA A 99 -9.18 1.18 0.35
N GLN A 100 -9.75 0.28 1.16
CA GLN A 100 -9.33 0.03 2.53
C GLN A 100 -8.10 -0.89 2.54
N GLU A 101 -7.15 -0.67 3.43
CA GLU A 101 -5.89 -1.42 3.48
C GLU A 101 -5.88 -2.44 4.62
N GLN A 102 -5.24 -3.59 4.40
CA GLN A 102 -4.89 -4.57 5.44
C GLN A 102 -6.09 -5.00 6.30
N MET A 103 -7.23 -5.20 5.64
CA MET A 103 -8.50 -5.63 6.26
C MET A 103 -8.48 -7.12 6.55
N TRP A 104 -9.20 -7.55 7.58
CA TRP A 104 -9.44 -8.95 7.91
C TRP A 104 -10.79 -9.40 7.35
N VAL A 105 -10.83 -10.59 6.76
CA VAL A 105 -12.06 -11.30 6.38
C VAL A 105 -11.95 -12.70 6.97
N GLY A 106 -12.66 -12.92 8.08
CA GLY A 106 -12.41 -14.07 8.95
C GLY A 106 -10.94 -14.13 9.37
N ASP A 107 -10.29 -15.25 9.07
CA ASP A 107 -8.89 -15.50 9.43
C ASP A 107 -7.85 -14.95 8.45
N TYR A 108 -8.29 -14.38 7.32
CA TYR A 108 -7.38 -13.91 6.28
C TYR A 108 -7.29 -12.39 6.27
N ARG A 109 -6.05 -11.88 6.29
CA ARG A 109 -5.76 -10.48 6.04
C ARG A 109 -5.56 -10.25 4.55
N VAL A 110 -6.19 -9.22 3.99
CA VAL A 110 -6.17 -8.86 2.57
C VAL A 110 -5.51 -7.50 2.37
N ASP A 111 -4.77 -7.33 1.26
CA ASP A 111 -3.96 -6.12 1.06
C ASP A 111 -4.80 -4.87 0.86
N LEU A 112 -5.72 -4.91 -0.12
CA LEU A 112 -6.63 -3.81 -0.47
C LEU A 112 -8.06 -4.33 -0.66
N LEU A 113 -9.04 -3.55 -0.19
CA LEU A 113 -10.46 -3.88 -0.28
C LEU A 113 -11.27 -2.68 -0.80
N TRP A 114 -12.00 -2.86 -1.92
CA TRP A 114 -12.91 -1.88 -2.49
C TRP A 114 -14.36 -2.40 -2.52
N GLY A 115 -15.08 -2.18 -1.42
CA GLY A 115 -16.39 -2.78 -1.18
C GLY A 115 -16.23 -4.29 -0.98
N ASN A 116 -16.62 -5.08 -1.96
CA ASN A 116 -16.45 -6.53 -1.98
C ASN A 116 -15.41 -7.03 -3.00
N LEU A 117 -14.60 -6.15 -3.57
CA LEU A 117 -13.45 -6.52 -4.38
C LEU A 117 -12.17 -6.50 -3.53
N ILE A 118 -11.55 -7.67 -3.37
CA ILE A 118 -10.23 -7.84 -2.79
C ILE A 118 -9.17 -7.74 -3.89
N ILE A 119 -8.13 -6.94 -3.65
CA ILE A 119 -7.00 -6.76 -4.55
C ILE A 119 -5.73 -7.11 -3.77
N GLU A 120 -5.10 -8.22 -4.12
CA GLU A 120 -3.84 -8.67 -3.52
C GLU A 120 -2.67 -8.21 -4.39
N ILE A 121 -1.62 -7.66 -3.79
CA ILE A 121 -0.42 -7.19 -4.48
C ILE A 121 0.69 -8.22 -4.29
N ASP A 122 0.85 -9.10 -5.28
CA ASP A 122 1.67 -10.29 -5.10
C ASP A 122 3.01 -10.21 -5.83
N GLY A 123 4.10 -10.48 -5.13
CA GLY A 123 5.44 -10.48 -5.71
C GLY A 123 5.76 -11.79 -6.42
N TYR A 124 6.13 -11.74 -7.70
CA TYR A 124 6.56 -12.89 -8.50
C TYR A 124 7.64 -13.77 -7.82
N LEU A 125 8.50 -13.16 -7.00
CA LEU A 125 9.54 -13.87 -6.25
C LEU A 125 9.00 -14.93 -5.30
N LYS A 126 7.72 -14.85 -4.91
CA LYS A 126 7.06 -15.89 -4.12
C LYS A 126 6.74 -17.15 -4.92
N TYR A 127 6.90 -17.15 -6.25
CA TYR A 127 6.50 -18.25 -7.15
C TYR A 127 7.64 -19.09 -7.71
N ALA A 128 8.91 -18.68 -7.51
CA ALA A 128 10.05 -19.56 -7.79
C ALA A 128 10.13 -20.61 -6.67
N ASP A 129 10.01 -21.90 -7.03
CA ASP A 129 10.10 -23.06 -6.12
C ASP A 129 9.01 -23.17 -5.04
N VAL A 130 7.75 -22.90 -5.39
CA VAL A 130 6.62 -23.09 -4.47
C VAL A 130 6.20 -24.55 -4.42
N SER A 131 6.09 -25.10 -3.20
CA SER A 131 5.57 -26.45 -3.01
C SER A 131 4.09 -26.54 -3.41
N HIS A 132 3.67 -27.73 -3.86
CA HIS A 132 2.27 -28.01 -4.20
C HIS A 132 1.32 -27.66 -3.03
N GLU A 133 1.73 -27.90 -1.79
CA GLU A 133 0.94 -27.54 -0.60
C GLU A 133 0.65 -26.05 -0.49
N VAL A 134 1.62 -25.18 -0.79
CA VAL A 134 1.43 -23.73 -0.72
C VAL A 134 0.46 -23.26 -1.80
N ILE A 135 0.55 -23.83 -3.01
CA ILE A 135 -0.41 -23.55 -4.09
C ILE A 135 -1.82 -23.96 -3.66
N MET A 136 -1.98 -25.17 -3.10
CA MET A 136 -3.29 -25.65 -2.63
C MET A 136 -3.86 -24.79 -1.50
N ARG A 137 -3.03 -24.31 -0.57
CA ARG A 137 -3.46 -23.37 0.49
C ARG A 137 -3.90 -22.01 -0.08
N GLN A 138 -3.19 -21.48 -1.07
CA GLN A 138 -3.57 -20.23 -1.74
C GLN A 138 -4.90 -20.36 -2.50
N LEU A 139 -5.11 -21.49 -3.18
CA LEU A 139 -6.36 -21.79 -3.87
C LEU A 139 -7.52 -21.96 -2.89
N ALA A 140 -7.30 -22.68 -1.78
CA ALA A 140 -8.31 -22.85 -0.74
C ALA A 140 -8.69 -21.49 -0.10
N ARG A 141 -7.70 -20.63 0.19
CA ARG A 141 -7.94 -19.27 0.68
C ARG A 141 -8.80 -18.45 -0.29
N GLU A 142 -8.46 -18.48 -1.57
CA GLU A 142 -9.19 -17.72 -2.59
C GLU A 142 -10.63 -18.22 -2.76
N ASN A 143 -10.84 -19.53 -2.84
CA ASN A 143 -12.17 -20.12 -2.92
C ASN A 143 -13.01 -19.76 -1.70
N TRP A 144 -12.42 -19.86 -0.51
CA TRP A 144 -13.09 -19.48 0.73
C TRP A 144 -13.54 -18.02 0.68
N LEU A 145 -12.67 -17.08 0.31
CA LEU A 145 -13.03 -15.65 0.18
C LEU A 145 -14.17 -15.43 -0.84
N LYS A 146 -14.11 -16.12 -1.98
CA LYS A 146 -15.15 -16.04 -3.02
C LYS A 146 -16.51 -16.56 -2.56
N GLU A 147 -16.52 -17.67 -1.82
CA GLU A 147 -17.73 -18.22 -1.19
C GLU A 147 -18.34 -17.26 -0.16
N ARG A 148 -17.55 -16.32 0.40
CA ARG A 148 -18.04 -15.31 1.35
C ARG A 148 -18.59 -14.06 0.66
N GLY A 149 -18.71 -14.07 -0.67
CA GLY A 149 -19.29 -12.96 -1.46
C GLY A 149 -18.27 -11.93 -1.94
N TYR A 150 -16.97 -12.22 -1.84
CA TYR A 150 -15.92 -11.36 -2.38
C TYR A 150 -15.52 -11.76 -3.80
N GLU A 151 -15.07 -10.80 -4.59
CA GLU A 151 -14.25 -11.05 -5.77
C GLU A 151 -12.78 -10.86 -5.38
N VAL A 152 -11.87 -11.67 -5.93
CA VAL A 152 -10.44 -11.61 -5.59
C VAL A 152 -9.64 -11.52 -6.87
N ILE A 153 -8.81 -10.48 -6.99
CA ILE A 153 -7.81 -10.37 -8.06
C ILE A 153 -6.41 -10.22 -7.47
N ARG A 154 -5.42 -10.78 -8.17
CA ARG A 154 -4.00 -10.55 -7.90
C ARG A 154 -3.42 -9.61 -8.95
N ILE A 155 -2.81 -8.52 -8.50
CA ILE A 155 -2.04 -7.59 -9.33
C ILE A 155 -0.57 -7.79 -9.01
N PHE A 156 0.24 -8.07 -10.03
CA PHE A 156 1.67 -8.26 -9.83
C PHE A 156 2.42 -6.93 -10.02
N PRO A 157 3.49 -6.66 -9.25
CA PRO A 157 4.35 -5.49 -9.44
C PRO A 157 4.85 -5.32 -10.88
N ALA A 158 5.20 -6.42 -11.58
CA ALA A 158 5.66 -6.33 -12.96
C ALA A 158 4.55 -5.84 -13.90
N ASP A 159 3.29 -6.18 -13.64
CA ASP A 159 2.14 -5.69 -14.43
C ASP A 159 1.93 -4.20 -14.18
N ILE A 160 2.03 -3.74 -12.92
CA ILE A 160 1.92 -2.31 -12.57
C ILE A 160 2.99 -1.50 -13.31
N LEU A 161 4.22 -1.98 -13.33
CA LEU A 161 5.35 -1.31 -13.97
C LEU A 161 5.29 -1.37 -15.50
N LYS A 162 4.68 -2.42 -16.06
CA LYS A 162 4.56 -2.61 -17.50
C LYS A 162 3.39 -1.85 -18.10
N ASP A 163 2.20 -1.95 -17.50
CA ASP A 163 0.97 -1.34 -17.98
C ASP A 163 -0.01 -1.07 -16.83
N GLU A 164 0.18 0.07 -16.18
CA GLU A 164 -0.68 0.56 -15.12
C GLU A 164 -2.15 0.72 -15.58
N ALA A 165 -2.36 1.19 -16.80
CA ALA A 165 -3.70 1.43 -17.33
C ALA A 165 -4.48 0.12 -17.45
N ALA A 166 -3.83 -0.94 -17.94
CA ALA A 166 -4.42 -2.28 -17.98
C ALA A 166 -4.74 -2.81 -16.58
N CYS A 167 -3.87 -2.57 -15.59
CA CYS A 167 -4.16 -2.94 -14.19
C CYS A 167 -5.43 -2.25 -13.67
N ILE A 168 -5.60 -0.95 -13.96
CA ILE A 168 -6.80 -0.20 -13.55
C ILE A 168 -8.05 -0.69 -14.27
N GLN A 169 -7.97 -1.02 -15.57
CA GLN A 169 -9.10 -1.61 -16.28
C GLN A 169 -9.50 -2.96 -15.68
N ARG A 170 -8.51 -3.79 -15.31
CA ARG A 170 -8.75 -5.06 -14.64
C ARG A 170 -9.43 -4.87 -13.28
N VAL A 171 -9.01 -3.88 -12.49
CA VAL A 171 -9.66 -3.52 -11.22
C VAL A 171 -11.12 -3.12 -11.45
N LYS A 172 -11.39 -2.25 -12.43
CA LYS A 172 -12.76 -1.80 -12.76
C LYS A 172 -13.64 -2.96 -13.26
N GLY A 173 -13.12 -3.82 -14.13
CA GLY A 173 -13.83 -5.00 -14.60
C GLY A 173 -14.14 -5.98 -13.47
N ALA A 174 -13.17 -6.25 -12.60
CA ALA A 174 -13.37 -7.08 -11.42
C ALA A 174 -14.36 -6.45 -10.43
N LYS A 175 -14.42 -5.12 -10.34
CA LYS A 175 -15.41 -4.43 -9.52
C LYS A 175 -16.83 -4.70 -9.98
N LEU A 176 -17.09 -4.70 -11.29
CA LEU A 176 -18.40 -5.05 -11.84
C LEU A 176 -18.79 -6.49 -11.52
N LEU A 177 -17.83 -7.42 -11.60
CA LEU A 177 -18.05 -8.82 -11.19
C LEU A 177 -18.33 -8.93 -9.69
N ALA A 178 -17.61 -8.16 -8.86
CA ALA A 178 -17.86 -8.11 -7.43
C ALA A 178 -19.28 -7.61 -7.14
N GLU A 179 -19.73 -6.51 -7.76
CA GLU A 179 -21.07 -5.96 -7.57
C GLU A 179 -22.20 -6.90 -8.01
N ALA A 180 -21.94 -7.81 -8.95
CA ALA A 180 -22.89 -8.84 -9.36
C ALA A 180 -22.98 -10.01 -8.36
N ARG A 181 -22.06 -10.12 -7.40
CA ARG A 181 -22.12 -11.12 -6.31
C ARG A 181 -23.06 -10.66 -5.20
N SER A 182 -23.57 -11.63 -4.44
CA SER A 182 -24.30 -11.37 -3.19
C SER A 182 -23.47 -10.55 -2.20
N VAL A 183 -24.15 -9.81 -1.33
CA VAL A 183 -23.52 -9.06 -0.23
C VAL A 183 -22.63 -10.01 0.59
N PRO A 184 -21.40 -9.58 0.98
CA PRO A 184 -20.51 -10.43 1.74
C PRO A 184 -21.15 -10.98 3.02
N HIS A 185 -21.09 -12.30 3.20
CA HIS A 185 -21.64 -13.00 4.37
C HIS A 185 -20.74 -12.88 5.61
N THR A 186 -19.44 -12.67 5.38
CA THR A 186 -18.45 -12.38 6.43
C THR A 186 -17.96 -10.97 6.21
N PRO A 187 -18.32 -10.00 7.07
CA PRO A 187 -17.85 -8.62 6.94
C PRO A 187 -16.33 -8.50 7.07
N ALA A 188 -15.78 -7.47 6.45
CA ALA A 188 -14.38 -7.12 6.64
C ALA A 188 -14.20 -6.20 7.86
N SER A 189 -13.11 -6.38 8.61
CA SER A 189 -12.83 -5.61 9.82
C SER A 189 -11.34 -5.21 9.90
N THR A 190 -11.01 -4.27 10.78
CA THR A 190 -9.61 -3.78 10.95
C THR A 190 -8.79 -4.64 11.93
N TYR A 191 -9.42 -5.66 12.53
CA TYR A 191 -8.85 -6.59 13.49
C TYR A 191 -9.34 -8.00 13.19
N ARG A 192 -8.57 -9.03 13.55
CA ARG A 192 -9.00 -10.41 13.37
C ARG A 192 -10.16 -10.70 14.32
N GLU A 193 -11.31 -11.13 13.78
CA GLU A 193 -12.45 -11.61 14.57
C GLU A 193 -12.20 -13.08 14.96
N TRP A 194 -12.57 -13.44 16.19
CA TRP A 194 -12.21 -14.69 16.86
C TRP A 194 -13.08 -15.87 16.46
#